data_AF-A0AAW0R4H9-F1
#
_entry.id   AF-A0AAW0R4H9-F1
#
_cell.length_a   1.000
_cell.length_b   1.000
_cell.length_c   1.000
_cell.angle_alpha   90.00
_cell.angle_beta   90.00
_cell.angle_gamma   90.00
#
_symmetry.space_group_name_H-M   'P 1'
#
loop_
_entity.id
_entity.type
_entity.pdbx_description
1 polymer ?
#
loop_
_entity_poly.entity_id
_entity_poly.type
_entity_poly.pdbx_seq_one_letter_code
_entity_poly.pdbx_strand_id
1 'polypeptide(L)'
;MVQSRKERKAAEKSAAGIELSHPDRSGPTETTLLDWATERKLFDEADARQRAIGGKPIVTAPPAAGEPVYVGRRGGDGDSSAAAAVLTTTADRVLEAMLWTVSLCMLHFTLDVLVQQQYAVNLEWPVIITRSLRALLVFFPLFYILHPHASSPILVPGLPKRYQDPIRQTIFFAVSIAAGCHLIKITNNYGYLAVMKRSPPLGCLWVWSVIELNLLPATVSVVVALAYLWLGFR
;
A
#
# COMPACT_ATOMS: atom_id res chain seq x y z
N MET A 1 41.94 -34.90 14.69
CA MET A 1 41.73 -36.20 15.34
C MET A 1 41.18 -37.15 14.27
N VAL A 2 42.02 -38.08 13.78
CA VAL A 2 41.73 -38.91 12.60
C VAL A 2 41.01 -40.18 13.09
N GLN A 3 39.73 -40.35 12.71
CA GLN A 3 38.98 -41.55 13.07
C GLN A 3 39.60 -42.80 12.42
N SER A 4 39.71 -43.85 13.23
CA SER A 4 40.36 -45.10 12.82
C SER A 4 39.52 -45.85 11.78
N ARG A 5 40.17 -46.52 10.81
CA ARG A 5 39.47 -47.37 9.81
C ARG A 5 38.55 -48.41 10.45
N LYS A 6 38.80 -48.81 11.71
CA LYS A 6 37.91 -49.71 12.47
C LYS A 6 36.62 -49.04 12.92
N GLU A 7 36.67 -47.76 13.32
CA GLU A 7 35.50 -47.00 13.78
C GLU A 7 34.55 -46.71 12.62
N ARG A 8 35.08 -46.38 11.44
CA ARG A 8 34.29 -46.25 10.20
C ARG A 8 33.59 -47.54 9.81
N LYS A 9 34.28 -48.68 9.89
CA LYS A 9 33.69 -49.99 9.60
C LYS A 9 32.63 -50.42 10.63
N ALA A 10 32.76 -50.00 11.88
CA ALA A 10 31.76 -50.25 12.92
C ALA A 10 30.49 -49.41 12.70
N ALA A 11 30.65 -48.13 12.32
CA ALA A 11 29.54 -47.26 11.95
C ALA A 11 28.81 -47.70 10.66
N GLU A 12 29.54 -48.18 9.65
CA GLU A 12 28.94 -48.77 8.44
C GLU A 12 28.15 -50.04 8.75
N LYS A 13 28.63 -50.88 9.68
CA LYS A 13 27.90 -52.09 10.12
C LYS A 13 26.63 -51.77 10.91
N SER A 14 26.61 -50.70 11.70
CA SER A 14 25.40 -50.27 12.41
C SER A 14 24.40 -49.58 11.49
N ALA A 15 24.85 -48.94 10.41
CA ALA A 15 23.99 -48.35 9.39
C ALA A 15 23.39 -49.38 8.42
N ALA A 16 24.12 -50.48 8.14
CA ALA A 16 23.67 -51.54 7.23
C ALA A 16 22.52 -52.42 7.77
N GLY A 17 22.20 -52.32 9.06
CA GLY A 17 21.10 -53.07 9.69
C GLY A 17 19.79 -52.30 9.82
N ILE A 18 19.74 -51.05 9.37
CA ILE A 18 18.52 -50.22 9.41
C ILE A 18 17.75 -50.47 8.12
N GLU A 19 16.69 -51.28 8.20
CA GLU A 19 15.77 -51.49 7.08
C GLU A 19 15.10 -50.15 6.74
N LEU A 20 15.53 -49.52 5.65
CA LEU A 20 14.94 -48.30 5.13
C LEU A 20 13.60 -48.64 4.48
N SER A 21 12.57 -48.78 5.30
CA SER A 21 11.19 -48.88 4.83
C SER A 21 10.84 -47.59 4.08
N HIS A 22 10.69 -47.68 2.76
CA HIS A 22 10.16 -46.58 1.99
C HIS A 22 8.71 -46.35 2.40
N PRO A 23 8.29 -45.09 2.65
CA PRO A 23 6.89 -44.79 2.88
C PRO A 23 6.08 -45.29 1.69
N ASP A 24 4.96 -45.94 1.96
CA ASP A 24 4.07 -46.45 0.94
C ASP A 24 3.69 -45.31 -0.03
N ARG A 25 4.01 -45.53 -1.31
CA ARG A 25 3.72 -44.60 -2.43
C ARG A 25 2.49 -45.03 -3.21
N SER A 26 1.78 -46.06 -2.74
CA SER A 26 0.46 -46.35 -3.25
C SER A 26 -0.42 -45.12 -2.96
N GLY A 27 -0.89 -44.48 -4.04
CA GLY A 27 -1.80 -43.34 -3.92
C GLY A 27 -3.09 -43.78 -3.23
N PRO A 28 -3.91 -42.83 -2.74
CA PRO A 28 -5.15 -43.15 -2.06
C PRO A 28 -6.01 -44.08 -2.93
N THR A 29 -6.46 -45.20 -2.38
CA THR A 29 -7.36 -46.14 -3.07
C THR A 29 -8.80 -45.63 -3.11
N GLU A 30 -9.13 -44.65 -2.28
CA GLU A 30 -10.42 -43.99 -2.23
C GLU A 30 -10.43 -42.76 -3.14
N THR A 31 -11.61 -42.42 -3.66
CA THR A 31 -11.80 -41.26 -4.55
C THR A 31 -11.23 -40.01 -3.89
N THR A 32 -10.22 -39.41 -4.51
CA THR A 32 -9.58 -38.25 -3.93
C THR A 32 -10.43 -37.00 -4.11
N LEU A 33 -10.23 -36.01 -3.24
CA LEU A 33 -10.84 -34.68 -3.43
C LEU A 33 -10.46 -34.06 -4.78
N LEU A 34 -9.31 -34.45 -5.33
CA LEU A 34 -8.90 -34.04 -6.67
C LEU A 34 -9.80 -34.67 -7.74
N ASP A 35 -10.08 -35.97 -7.63
CA ASP A 35 -10.94 -36.69 -8.58
C ASP A 35 -12.37 -36.13 -8.58
N TRP A 36 -12.93 -35.84 -7.40
CA TRP A 36 -14.23 -35.16 -7.30
C TRP A 36 -14.21 -33.74 -7.87
N ALA A 37 -13.10 -33.03 -7.70
CA ALA A 37 -12.94 -31.70 -8.27
C ALA A 37 -12.89 -31.74 -9.81
N THR A 38 -12.23 -32.77 -10.36
CA THR A 38 -12.18 -33.05 -11.80
C THR A 38 -13.54 -33.49 -12.34
N GLU A 39 -14.25 -34.39 -11.65
CA GLU A 39 -15.60 -34.85 -12.02
C GLU A 39 -16.60 -33.69 -12.10
N ARG A 40 -16.50 -32.75 -11.17
CA ARG A 40 -17.35 -31.55 -11.11
C ARG A 40 -16.84 -30.36 -11.94
N LYS A 41 -15.76 -30.53 -12.71
CA LYS A 41 -15.14 -29.49 -13.56
C LYS A 41 -14.84 -28.16 -12.83
N LEU A 42 -14.51 -28.23 -11.53
CA LEU A 42 -14.27 -27.05 -10.71
C LEU A 42 -13.06 -26.22 -11.19
N PHE A 43 -12.07 -26.87 -11.80
CA PHE A 43 -10.88 -26.21 -12.35
C PHE A 43 -11.21 -25.38 -13.60
N ASP A 44 -12.03 -25.93 -14.51
CA ASP A 44 -12.46 -25.21 -15.71
C ASP A 44 -13.32 -23.99 -15.35
N GLU A 45 -14.17 -24.12 -14.33
CA GLU A 45 -14.99 -23.03 -13.81
C GLU A 45 -14.13 -21.94 -13.14
N ALA A 46 -13.11 -22.34 -12.36
CA ALA A 46 -12.17 -21.42 -11.76
C ALA A 46 -11.37 -20.63 -12.81
N ASP A 47 -10.90 -21.31 -13.86
CA ASP A 47 -10.19 -20.69 -14.99
C ASP A 47 -11.10 -19.72 -15.76
N ALA A 48 -12.36 -20.09 -16.00
CA ALA A 48 -13.34 -19.21 -16.62
C ALA A 48 -13.62 -17.96 -15.79
N ARG A 49 -13.80 -18.10 -14.46
CA ARG A 49 -13.96 -16.97 -13.52
C ARG A 49 -12.73 -16.07 -13.50
N GLN A 50 -11.54 -16.64 -13.56
CA GLN A 50 -10.29 -15.88 -13.54
C GLN A 50 -10.07 -15.07 -14.82
N ARG A 51 -10.45 -15.63 -15.98
CA ARG A 51 -10.46 -14.90 -17.26
C ARG A 51 -11.48 -13.76 -17.26
N ALA A 52 -12.64 -13.94 -16.64
CA ALA A 52 -13.66 -12.89 -16.50
C ALA A 52 -13.19 -11.70 -15.63
N ILE A 53 -12.29 -11.95 -14.66
CA ILE A 53 -11.70 -10.93 -13.77
C ILE A 53 -10.44 -10.27 -14.41
N GLY A 54 -10.08 -10.64 -15.64
CA GLY A 54 -8.91 -10.09 -16.34
C GLY A 54 -7.57 -10.54 -15.74
N GLY A 55 -7.57 -11.59 -14.91
CA GLY A 55 -6.37 -12.26 -14.45
C GLY A 55 -5.79 -13.14 -15.56
N LYS A 56 -4.46 -13.19 -15.68
CA LYS A 56 -3.81 -14.18 -16.56
C LYS A 56 -4.20 -15.59 -16.08
N PRO A 57 -4.43 -16.55 -16.99
CA PRO A 57 -4.76 -17.92 -16.61
C PRO A 57 -3.64 -18.51 -15.74
N ILE A 58 -4.01 -19.28 -14.72
CA ILE A 58 -3.05 -20.08 -13.96
C ILE A 58 -2.65 -21.22 -14.89
N VAL A 59 -1.43 -21.19 -15.40
CA VAL A 59 -0.86 -22.32 -16.14
C VAL A 59 -0.58 -23.42 -15.11
N THR A 60 -1.45 -24.42 -15.03
CA THR A 60 -1.16 -25.67 -14.33
C THR A 60 -0.26 -26.54 -15.19
N ALA A 61 1.02 -26.18 -15.28
CA ALA A 61 2.03 -27.16 -15.64
C ALA A 61 2.10 -28.21 -14.49
N PRO A 62 2.24 -29.51 -14.79
CA PRO A 62 2.43 -30.51 -13.74
C PRO A 62 3.63 -30.11 -12.88
N PRO A 63 3.53 -30.14 -11.55
CA PRO A 63 4.57 -29.63 -10.68
C PRO A 63 5.84 -30.48 -10.83
N ALA A 64 6.87 -29.91 -11.47
CA ALA A 64 8.23 -30.28 -11.13
C ALA A 64 8.46 -29.87 -9.68
N ALA A 65 8.86 -30.84 -8.85
CA ALA A 65 9.02 -30.72 -7.42
C ALA A 65 9.66 -29.39 -6.97
N GLY A 66 8.99 -28.63 -6.10
CA GLY A 66 9.77 -27.82 -5.14
C GLY A 66 9.22 -26.53 -4.54
N GLU A 67 8.15 -25.88 -5.00
CA GLU A 67 7.72 -24.61 -4.34
C GLU A 67 6.19 -24.41 -4.25
N PRO A 68 5.61 -24.28 -3.04
CA PRO A 68 4.23 -23.83 -2.89
C PRO A 68 4.15 -22.30 -3.00
N VAL A 69 3.46 -21.82 -4.02
CA VAL A 69 2.99 -20.43 -4.10
C VAL A 69 1.65 -20.33 -3.34
N TYR A 70 1.64 -19.58 -2.24
CA TYR A 70 0.41 -19.20 -1.54
C TYR A 70 -0.09 -17.84 -2.05
N VAL A 71 -1.22 -17.76 -2.75
CA VAL A 71 -2.16 -16.61 -2.69
C VAL A 71 -3.53 -17.10 -3.18
N GLY A 72 -4.51 -17.36 -2.32
CA GLY A 72 -5.58 -16.40 -2.10
C GLY A 72 -6.89 -17.11 -1.78
N ARG A 73 -7.34 -17.01 -0.52
CA ARG A 73 -8.65 -17.45 -0.04
C ARG A 73 -9.69 -16.37 -0.38
N ARG A 74 -10.78 -16.73 -1.06
CA ARG A 74 -12.17 -16.53 -0.60
C ARG A 74 -13.15 -17.26 -1.53
N GLY A 75 -13.81 -18.30 -1.00
CA GLY A 75 -14.99 -18.90 -1.62
C GLY A 75 -16.27 -18.12 -1.30
N GLY A 76 -17.35 -18.44 -2.03
CA GLY A 76 -18.72 -18.08 -1.67
C GLY A 76 -19.53 -17.36 -2.75
N ASP A 77 -20.21 -18.16 -3.57
CA ASP A 77 -21.58 -18.02 -4.10
C ASP A 77 -21.99 -16.89 -5.07
N GLY A 78 -22.18 -17.33 -6.33
CA GLY A 78 -23.30 -17.04 -7.24
C GLY A 78 -23.95 -15.65 -7.25
N ASP A 79 -23.63 -14.88 -8.29
CA ASP A 79 -24.35 -13.74 -8.89
C ASP A 79 -24.71 -12.50 -8.04
N SER A 80 -24.95 -12.65 -6.74
CA SER A 80 -25.05 -11.51 -5.80
C SER A 80 -23.68 -11.05 -5.29
N SER A 81 -22.68 -11.93 -5.37
CA SER A 81 -21.33 -11.73 -4.83
C SER A 81 -20.43 -10.84 -5.68
N ALA A 82 -20.65 -10.73 -7.00
CA ALA A 82 -19.86 -9.79 -7.83
C ALA A 82 -20.22 -8.33 -7.54
N ALA A 83 -21.52 -8.02 -7.46
CA ALA A 83 -21.99 -6.71 -7.00
C ALA A 83 -21.57 -6.45 -5.55
N ALA A 84 -21.74 -7.42 -4.65
CA ALA A 84 -21.28 -7.30 -3.27
C ALA A 84 -19.76 -7.11 -3.16
N ALA A 85 -18.94 -7.79 -3.97
CA ALA A 85 -17.48 -7.66 -3.98
C ALA A 85 -17.02 -6.32 -4.57
N VAL A 86 -17.68 -5.82 -5.61
CA VAL A 86 -17.43 -4.47 -6.15
C VAL A 86 -17.84 -3.39 -5.13
N LEU A 87 -18.97 -3.58 -4.43
CA LEU A 87 -19.42 -2.71 -3.36
C LEU A 87 -18.46 -2.76 -2.16
N THR A 88 -17.99 -3.95 -1.75
CA THR A 88 -16.97 -4.11 -0.70
C THR A 88 -15.67 -3.42 -1.11
N THR A 89 -15.20 -3.61 -2.36
CA THR A 89 -13.98 -2.96 -2.83
C THR A 89 -14.12 -1.43 -2.84
N THR A 90 -15.28 -0.91 -3.24
CA THR A 90 -15.54 0.53 -3.25
C THR A 90 -15.70 1.07 -1.82
N ALA A 91 -16.37 0.32 -0.94
CA ALA A 91 -16.51 0.67 0.47
C ALA A 91 -15.15 0.68 1.17
N ASP A 92 -14.28 -0.30 0.91
CA ASP A 92 -12.92 -0.34 1.45
C ASP A 92 -12.13 0.92 1.05
N ARG A 93 -12.22 1.33 -0.22
CA ARG A 93 -11.58 2.56 -0.71
C ARG A 93 -12.16 3.81 -0.07
N VAL A 94 -13.48 3.91 0.03
CA VAL A 94 -14.14 5.05 0.65
C VAL A 94 -13.79 5.14 2.13
N LEU A 95 -13.80 4.03 2.87
CA LEU A 95 -13.45 3.98 4.28
C LEU A 95 -11.98 4.33 4.51
N GLU A 96 -11.08 3.81 3.68
CA GLU A 96 -9.65 4.16 3.71
C GLU A 96 -9.45 5.66 3.43
N ALA A 97 -10.06 6.20 2.37
CA ALA A 97 -10.01 7.63 2.07
C ALA A 97 -10.62 8.48 3.21
N MET A 98 -11.74 8.05 3.80
CA MET A 98 -12.34 8.71 4.97
C MET A 98 -11.37 8.71 6.16
N LEU A 99 -10.71 7.59 6.46
CA LEU A 99 -9.76 7.48 7.56
C LEU A 99 -8.59 8.45 7.40
N TRP A 100 -7.99 8.47 6.21
CA TRP A 100 -6.89 9.39 5.89
C TRP A 100 -7.32 10.85 5.93
N THR A 101 -8.48 11.17 5.38
CA THR A 101 -8.96 12.55 5.29
C THR A 101 -9.42 13.10 6.63
N VAL A 102 -10.00 12.28 7.51
CA VAL A 102 -10.29 12.65 8.90
C VAL A 102 -9.00 12.92 9.67
N SER A 103 -7.99 12.07 9.51
CA SER A 103 -6.67 12.25 10.14
C SER A 103 -5.99 13.55 9.67
N LEU A 104 -6.05 13.83 8.37
CA LEU A 104 -5.49 15.08 7.81
C LEU A 104 -6.32 16.31 8.19
N CYS A 105 -7.64 16.18 8.33
CA CYS A 105 -8.50 17.25 8.82
C CYS A 105 -8.14 17.63 10.27
N MET A 106 -7.87 16.63 11.13
CA MET A 106 -7.37 16.86 12.48
C MET A 106 -6.01 17.58 12.46
N LEU A 107 -5.09 17.16 11.60
CA LEU A 107 -3.80 17.85 11.41
C LEU A 107 -4.01 19.30 10.92
N HIS A 108 -4.89 19.51 9.94
CA HIS A 108 -5.21 20.84 9.43
C HIS A 108 -5.80 21.74 10.51
N PHE A 109 -6.75 21.23 11.29
CA PHE A 109 -7.38 21.96 12.38
C PHE A 109 -6.37 22.33 13.48
N THR A 110 -5.46 21.42 13.83
CA THR A 110 -4.43 21.68 14.85
C THR A 110 -3.41 22.70 14.38
N LEU A 111 -2.86 22.55 13.16
CA LEU A 111 -2.04 23.60 12.53
C LEU A 111 -2.82 24.92 12.43
N ASP A 112 -4.13 24.79 12.18
CA ASP A 112 -5.19 25.78 12.26
C ASP A 112 -5.03 26.75 13.43
N VAL A 113 -5.27 26.14 14.59
CA VAL A 113 -5.26 26.78 15.89
C VAL A 113 -3.86 27.24 16.27
N LEU A 114 -2.83 26.43 16.01
CA LEU A 114 -1.45 26.76 16.38
C LEU A 114 -0.97 28.04 15.71
N VAL A 115 -1.20 28.19 14.39
CA VAL A 115 -0.76 29.38 13.67
C VAL A 115 -1.50 30.63 14.16
N GLN A 116 -2.79 30.52 14.52
CA GLN A 116 -3.53 31.66 15.08
C GLN A 116 -3.04 32.05 16.48
N GLN A 117 -2.70 31.06 17.32
CA GLN A 117 -2.10 31.29 18.63
C GLN A 117 -0.71 31.91 18.51
N GLN A 118 0.11 31.49 17.54
CA GLN A 118 1.44 32.05 17.29
C GLN A 118 1.42 33.56 16.97
N TYR A 119 0.37 34.03 16.29
CA TYR A 119 0.20 35.44 15.94
C TYR A 119 -0.72 36.22 16.90
N ALA A 120 -1.10 35.62 18.05
CA ALA A 120 -1.98 36.23 19.04
C ALA A 120 -3.30 36.80 18.45
N VAL A 121 -3.86 36.13 17.45
CA VAL A 121 -5.14 36.54 16.83
C VAL A 121 -6.31 35.92 17.59
N ASN A 122 -7.40 36.68 17.74
CA ASN A 122 -8.62 36.19 18.37
C ASN A 122 -9.20 35.00 17.61
N LEU A 123 -9.50 33.92 18.34
CA LEU A 123 -10.01 32.67 17.78
C LEU A 123 -11.50 32.81 17.48
N GLU A 124 -11.84 32.96 16.19
CA GLU A 124 -13.21 32.87 15.71
C GLU A 124 -13.55 31.41 15.38
N TRP A 125 -14.03 30.64 16.37
CA TRP A 125 -14.37 29.22 16.21
C TRP A 125 -15.20 28.89 14.97
N PRO A 126 -16.25 29.66 14.59
CA PRO A 126 -17.03 29.36 13.39
C PRO A 126 -16.20 29.43 12.11
N VAL A 127 -15.24 30.36 12.04
CA VAL A 127 -14.36 30.52 10.87
C VAL A 127 -13.36 29.36 10.79
N ILE A 128 -12.80 28.93 11.93
CA ILE A 128 -11.88 27.80 12.00
C ILE A 128 -12.56 26.50 11.57
N ILE A 129 -13.78 26.26 12.08
CA ILE A 129 -14.57 25.07 11.76
C ILE A 129 -14.93 25.07 10.27
N THR A 130 -15.45 26.18 9.73
CA THR A 130 -15.81 26.25 8.32
C THR A 130 -14.62 26.08 7.38
N ARG A 131 -13.44 26.63 7.73
CA ARG A 131 -12.22 26.40 6.95
C ARG A 131 -11.75 24.94 7.03
N SER A 132 -11.82 24.32 8.20
CA SER A 132 -11.45 22.91 8.36
C SER A 132 -12.40 21.97 7.61
N LEU A 133 -13.71 22.26 7.60
CA LEU A 133 -14.69 21.53 6.79
C LEU A 133 -14.44 21.71 5.29
N ARG A 134 -14.13 22.93 4.83
CA ARG A 134 -13.73 23.17 3.43
C ARG A 134 -12.47 22.40 3.07
N ALA A 135 -11.47 22.38 3.96
CA ALA A 135 -10.25 21.61 3.75
C ALA A 135 -10.54 20.11 3.66
N LEU A 136 -11.40 19.56 4.52
CA LEU A 136 -11.86 18.17 4.46
C LEU A 136 -12.52 17.85 3.11
N LEU A 137 -13.44 18.70 2.64
CA LEU A 137 -14.11 18.53 1.35
C LEU A 137 -13.15 18.57 0.15
N VAL A 138 -12.03 19.31 0.26
CA VAL A 138 -11.00 19.37 -0.78
C VAL A 138 -10.04 18.18 -0.69
N PHE A 139 -9.65 17.79 0.52
CA PHE A 139 -8.74 16.66 0.73
C PHE A 139 -9.39 15.33 0.40
N PHE A 140 -10.71 15.17 0.62
CA PHE A 140 -11.42 13.92 0.31
C PHE A 140 -11.26 13.43 -1.14
N PRO A 141 -11.65 14.20 -2.17
CA PRO A 141 -11.47 13.78 -3.56
C PRO A 141 -9.99 13.63 -3.94
N LEU A 142 -9.12 14.47 -3.37
CA LEU A 142 -7.69 14.44 -3.62
C LEU A 142 -7.03 13.16 -3.09
N PHE A 143 -7.42 12.66 -1.92
CA PHE A 143 -7.00 11.35 -1.41
C PHE A 143 -7.65 10.19 -2.15
N TYR A 144 -8.95 10.29 -2.43
CA TYR A 144 -9.68 9.26 -3.16
C TYR A 144 -9.05 8.98 -4.54
N ILE A 145 -8.51 10.02 -5.19
CA ILE A 145 -7.86 9.89 -6.50
C ILE A 145 -6.38 9.50 -6.37
N LEU A 146 -5.62 10.15 -5.48
CA LEU A 146 -4.16 10.10 -5.51
C LEU A 146 -3.56 9.05 -4.56
N HIS A 147 -4.30 8.61 -3.54
CA HIS A 147 -3.83 7.60 -2.59
C HIS A 147 -3.84 6.20 -3.25
N PRO A 148 -2.75 5.42 -3.16
CA PRO A 148 -2.69 4.09 -3.72
C PRO A 148 -3.59 3.15 -2.95
N HIS A 149 -4.75 2.85 -3.53
CA HIS A 149 -5.62 1.81 -3.00
C HIS A 149 -5.02 0.44 -3.38
N ALA A 150 -4.82 -0.42 -2.37
CA ALA A 150 -4.31 -1.78 -2.56
C ALA A 150 -5.11 -2.61 -3.58
N SER A 151 -6.37 -2.21 -3.84
CA SER A 151 -7.31 -2.89 -4.73
C SER A 151 -7.32 -2.40 -6.19
N SER A 152 -6.67 -1.28 -6.55
CA SER A 152 -6.47 -0.92 -7.96
C SER A 152 -5.33 0.10 -8.15
N PRO A 153 -4.18 -0.28 -8.75
CA PRO A 153 -3.07 0.64 -8.97
C PRO A 153 -3.28 1.62 -10.13
N ILE A 154 -4.48 1.70 -10.72
CA ILE A 154 -4.74 2.50 -11.92
C ILE A 154 -5.01 3.94 -11.52
N LEU A 155 -3.94 4.74 -11.45
CA LEU A 155 -4.01 6.18 -11.20
C LEU A 155 -4.54 6.96 -12.42
N VAL A 156 -4.23 6.48 -13.63
CA VAL A 156 -4.64 7.10 -14.89
C VAL A 156 -5.22 6.01 -15.81
N PRO A 157 -6.50 6.12 -16.24
CA PRO A 157 -7.07 5.18 -17.19
C PRO A 157 -6.32 5.32 -18.52
N GLY A 158 -5.56 4.28 -18.91
CA GLY A 158 -4.83 4.22 -20.17
C GLY A 158 -3.30 4.09 -20.07
N LEU A 159 -2.68 4.28 -18.90
CA LEU A 159 -1.23 4.08 -18.74
C LEU A 159 -0.88 2.63 -18.31
N PRO A 160 0.22 2.04 -18.84
CA PRO A 160 0.73 0.76 -18.36
C PRO A 160 1.10 0.80 -16.88
N LYS A 161 0.68 -0.22 -16.09
CA LYS A 161 0.94 -0.32 -14.64
C LYS A 161 2.40 -0.15 -14.22
N ARG A 162 3.35 -0.50 -15.10
CA ARG A 162 4.80 -0.39 -14.84
C ARG A 162 5.29 1.04 -14.62
N TYR A 163 4.63 2.03 -15.25
CA TYR A 163 5.01 3.43 -15.12
C TYR A 163 4.18 4.18 -14.07
N GLN A 164 3.07 3.61 -13.58
CA GLN A 164 2.19 4.28 -12.63
C GLN A 164 2.86 4.53 -11.28
N ASP A 165 3.61 3.55 -10.76
CA ASP A 165 4.35 3.69 -9.49
C ASP A 165 5.48 4.75 -9.54
N PRO A 166 6.40 4.73 -10.53
CA PRO A 166 7.43 5.77 -10.59
C PRO A 166 6.84 7.15 -10.85
N ILE A 167 5.81 7.27 -11.69
CA ILE A 167 5.16 8.57 -11.94
C ILE A 167 4.54 9.12 -10.64
N ARG A 168 3.81 8.29 -9.89
CA ARG A 168 3.25 8.68 -8.59
C ARG A 168 4.35 9.19 -7.64
N GLN A 169 5.43 8.43 -7.50
CA GLN A 169 6.56 8.82 -6.66
C GLN A 169 7.22 10.14 -7.13
N THR A 170 7.37 10.36 -8.44
CA THR A 170 7.90 11.64 -8.96
C THR A 170 6.97 12.81 -8.70
N ILE A 171 5.64 12.61 -8.78
CA ILE A 171 4.65 13.65 -8.46
C ILE A 171 4.75 14.02 -6.99
N PHE A 172 4.71 13.04 -6.08
CA PHE A 172 4.83 13.31 -4.64
C PHE A 172 6.19 13.90 -4.27
N PHE A 173 7.27 13.52 -4.96
CA PHE A 173 8.58 14.13 -4.78
C PHE A 173 8.58 15.62 -5.16
N ALA A 174 8.03 15.94 -6.33
CA ALA A 174 7.92 17.31 -6.81
C ALA A 174 7.00 18.15 -5.91
N VAL A 175 5.84 17.61 -5.50
CA VAL A 175 4.91 18.27 -4.57
C VAL A 175 5.57 18.47 -3.21
N SER A 176 6.31 17.49 -2.70
CA SER A 176 7.03 17.60 -1.42
C SER A 176 8.05 18.75 -1.44
N ILE A 177 8.90 18.82 -2.48
CA ILE A 177 9.89 19.89 -2.62
C ILE A 177 9.19 21.25 -2.81
N ALA A 178 8.22 21.33 -3.73
CA ALA A 178 7.53 22.57 -4.04
C ALA A 178 6.76 23.09 -2.82
N ALA A 179 6.01 22.23 -2.14
CA ALA A 179 5.25 22.60 -0.94
C ALA A 179 6.17 23.01 0.21
N GLY A 180 7.25 22.26 0.47
CA GLY A 180 8.23 22.59 1.50
C GLY A 180 8.91 23.94 1.25
N CYS A 181 9.47 24.15 0.06
CA CYS A 181 10.10 25.42 -0.32
C CYS A 181 9.10 26.58 -0.34
N HIS A 182 7.86 26.36 -0.80
CA HIS A 182 6.84 27.38 -0.83
C HIS A 182 6.35 27.76 0.58
N LEU A 183 6.27 26.80 1.49
CA LEU A 183 5.93 27.05 2.90
C LEU A 183 6.99 27.92 3.58
N ILE A 184 8.28 27.63 3.35
CA ILE A 184 9.40 28.46 3.81
C ILE A 184 9.32 29.86 3.20
N LYS A 185 9.06 29.95 1.89
CA LYS A 185 8.91 31.25 1.21
C LYS A 185 7.74 32.08 1.77
N ILE A 186 6.61 31.45 2.07
CA ILE A 186 5.43 32.12 2.62
C ILE A 186 5.72 32.66 4.01
N THR A 187 6.28 31.81 4.88
CA THR A 187 6.57 32.16 6.28
C THR A 187 7.61 33.27 6.39
N ASN A 188 8.60 33.32 5.49
CA ASN A 188 9.66 34.35 5.54
C ASN A 188 9.29 35.66 4.83
N ASN A 189 8.51 35.63 3.73
CA ASN A 189 8.33 36.81 2.88
C ASN A 189 6.94 37.46 2.94
N TYR A 190 5.93 36.78 3.47
CA TYR A 190 4.56 37.30 3.46
C TYR A 190 4.13 37.72 4.87
N GLY A 191 3.24 38.71 4.93
CA GLY A 191 2.65 39.15 6.18
C GLY A 191 1.80 38.07 6.86
N TYR A 192 1.61 38.20 8.16
CA TYR A 192 0.97 37.20 9.03
C TYR A 192 -0.39 36.70 8.50
N LEU A 193 -1.24 37.58 7.95
CA LEU A 193 -2.56 37.19 7.40
C LEU A 193 -2.46 36.17 6.24
N ALA A 194 -1.43 36.28 5.41
CA ALA A 194 -1.22 35.34 4.31
C ALA A 194 -0.70 34.00 4.83
N VAL A 195 0.19 34.03 5.84
CA VAL A 195 0.71 32.84 6.52
C VAL A 195 -0.43 32.08 7.19
N MET A 196 -1.28 32.76 7.97
CA MET A 196 -2.42 32.14 8.66
C MET A 196 -3.42 31.45 7.72
N LYS A 197 -3.63 31.99 6.52
CA LYS A 197 -4.59 31.42 5.57
C LYS A 197 -4.02 30.28 4.72
N ARG A 198 -2.73 30.33 4.39
CA ARG A 198 -2.10 29.41 3.42
C ARG A 198 -1.24 28.33 4.06
N SER A 199 -0.60 28.62 5.19
CA SER A 199 0.32 27.70 5.87
C SER A 199 -0.36 26.38 6.30
N PRO A 200 -1.54 26.39 6.93
CA PRO A 200 -2.14 25.14 7.43
C PRO A 200 -2.44 24.08 6.34
N PRO A 201 -3.11 24.42 5.21
CA PRO A 201 -3.34 23.44 4.15
C PRO A 201 -2.06 23.07 3.40
N LEU A 202 -1.11 24.00 3.22
CA LEU A 202 0.19 23.70 2.60
C LEU A 202 1.04 22.76 3.46
N GLY A 203 1.04 22.95 4.78
CA GLY A 203 1.71 22.05 5.73
C GLY A 203 1.12 20.64 5.67
N CYS A 204 -0.20 20.51 5.59
CA CYS A 204 -0.86 19.21 5.43
C CYS A 204 -0.46 18.52 4.12
N LEU A 205 -0.48 19.25 2.99
CA LEU A 205 -0.07 18.72 1.70
C LEU A 205 1.40 18.30 1.69
N TRP A 206 2.27 19.07 2.34
CA TRP A 206 3.69 18.75 2.45
C TRP A 206 3.93 17.47 3.25
N VAL A 207 3.35 17.38 4.46
CA VAL A 207 3.45 16.19 5.33
C VAL A 207 2.90 14.95 4.61
N TRP A 208 1.73 15.08 3.98
CA TRP A 208 1.16 13.97 3.21
C TRP A 208 2.09 13.51 2.08
N SER A 209 2.67 14.45 1.33
CA SER A 209 3.60 14.11 0.25
C SER A 209 4.85 13.40 0.75
N VAL A 210 5.35 13.73 1.94
CA VAL A 210 6.51 13.05 2.55
C VAL A 210 6.16 11.63 3.00
N ILE A 211 4.97 11.43 3.59
CA ILE A 211 4.53 10.11 4.07
C ILE A 211 4.32 9.13 2.91
N GLU A 212 3.88 9.62 1.75
CA GLU A 212 3.61 8.81 0.56
C GLU A 212 4.88 8.47 -0.24
N LEU A 213 6.00 9.15 0.01
CA LEU A 213 7.27 8.87 -0.63
C LEU A 213 7.95 7.64 -0.05
N ASN A 214 8.68 6.91 -0.90
CA ASN A 214 9.63 5.91 -0.43
C ASN A 214 10.70 6.56 0.46
N LEU A 215 11.29 5.78 1.37
CA LEU A 215 12.25 6.29 2.38
C LEU A 215 13.37 7.14 1.77
N LEU A 216 13.97 6.68 0.67
CA LEU A 216 15.07 7.38 0.02
C LEU A 216 14.64 8.73 -0.58
N PRO A 217 13.65 8.82 -1.49
CA PRO A 217 13.20 10.12 -1.99
C PRO A 217 12.58 11.01 -0.91
N ALA A 218 11.98 10.46 0.14
CA ALA A 218 11.48 11.25 1.29
C ALA A 218 12.63 11.95 2.03
N THR A 219 13.71 11.24 2.35
CA THR A 219 14.87 11.87 2.99
C THR A 219 15.51 12.93 2.10
N VAL A 220 15.64 12.66 0.80
CA VAL A 220 16.18 13.63 -0.16
C VAL A 220 15.30 14.87 -0.25
N SER A 221 13.97 14.75 -0.31
CA SER A 221 13.09 15.92 -0.43
C SER A 221 13.15 16.82 0.80
N VAL A 222 13.26 16.23 2.00
CA VAL A 222 13.44 16.98 3.25
C VAL A 222 14.81 17.66 3.29
N VAL A 223 15.88 16.97 2.90
CA VAL A 223 17.23 17.57 2.83
C VAL A 223 17.26 18.74 1.85
N VAL A 224 16.57 18.65 0.70
CA VAL A 224 16.46 19.76 -0.25
C VAL A 224 15.71 20.94 0.37
N ALA A 225 14.61 20.72 1.08
CA ALA A 225 13.89 21.78 1.78
C ALA A 225 14.73 22.44 2.89
N LEU A 226 15.51 21.65 3.64
CA LEU A 226 16.44 22.16 4.66
C LEU A 226 17.60 22.94 4.03
N ALA A 227 18.15 22.48 2.91
CA ALA A 227 19.18 23.18 2.17
C ALA A 227 18.65 24.53 1.64
N TYR A 228 17.42 24.56 1.12
CA TYR A 228 16.76 25.79 0.71
C TYR A 228 16.57 26.76 1.88
N LEU A 229 16.16 26.25 3.04
CA LEU A 229 16.04 27.04 4.26
C LEU A 229 17.40 27.65 4.65
N TRP A 230 18.45 26.84 4.70
CA TRP A 230 19.80 27.28 5.09
C TRP A 230 20.37 28.34 4.13
N LEU A 231 20.16 28.17 2.83
CA LEU A 231 20.55 29.17 1.82
C LEU A 231 19.73 30.46 1.92
N GLY A 232 18.46 30.38 2.33
CA GLY A 232 17.60 31.56 2.48
C GLY A 232 17.87 32.38 3.75
N PHE A 233 18.55 31.81 4.75
CA PHE A 233 18.96 32.51 5.98
C PHE A 233 20.34 33.17 5.91
N ARG A 234 21.10 32.96 4.82
CA ARG A 234 22.42 33.55 4.59
C ARG A 234 22.30 34.72 3.61
#